data_AF-B6XAC9-F1
#
_entry.id   AF-B6XAC9-F1
#
_cell.length_a   1.000
_cell.length_b   1.000
_cell.length_c   1.000
_cell.angle_alpha   90.00
_cell.angle_beta   90.00
_cell.angle_gamma   90.00
#
_symmetry.space_group_name_H-M   'P 1'
#
loop_
_entity.id
_entity.type
_entity.pdbx_description
1 polymer ?
#
loop_
_entity_poly.entity_id
_entity_poly.type
_entity_poly.pdbx_seq_one_letter_code
_entity_poly.pdbx_strand_id
1 'polypeptide(L)'
;MLTLSHTYATKENAERAAKAQWEKIQRGVASFSIQLAKGRADLYPEMPITLSGFKPEIDNAEWTLTRVVHTLNDSGFMTALELEVKISELDIE
;
A
#
# COMPACT_ATOMS: atom_id res chain seq x y z
N MET A 1 6.99 4.84 31.73
CA MET A 1 7.24 3.38 31.65
C MET A 1 6.82 2.93 30.25
N LEU A 2 7.77 2.50 29.42
CA LEU A 2 7.44 1.91 28.11
C LEU A 2 7.25 0.41 28.33
N THR A 3 6.00 -0.01 28.60
CA THR A 3 5.67 -1.43 28.74
C THR A 3 5.60 -2.06 27.35
N LEU A 4 6.28 -3.20 27.13
CA LEU A 4 6.14 -3.95 25.88
C LEU A 4 4.66 -4.24 25.62
N SER A 5 4.15 -3.88 24.44
CA SER A 5 2.73 -4.08 24.07
C SER A 5 2.35 -5.57 23.95
N HIS A 6 3.35 -6.46 23.82
CA HIS A 6 3.17 -7.90 23.73
C HIS A 6 4.30 -8.63 24.47
N THR A 7 3.95 -9.46 25.45
CA THR A 7 4.89 -10.37 26.12
C THR A 7 4.94 -11.66 25.32
N TYR A 8 6.08 -11.97 24.69
CA TYR A 8 6.27 -13.24 23.97
C TYR A 8 6.72 -14.33 24.93
N ALA A 9 6.15 -15.53 24.79
CA ALA A 9 6.42 -16.66 25.68
C ALA A 9 7.86 -17.21 25.58
N THR A 10 8.54 -17.00 24.44
CA THR A 10 9.91 -17.49 24.20
C THR A 10 10.72 -16.44 23.43
N LYS A 11 12.04 -16.42 23.65
CA LYS A 11 12.99 -15.57 22.92
C LYS A 11 12.88 -15.76 21.40
N GLU A 12 12.74 -17.01 20.96
CA GLU A 12 12.63 -17.35 19.53
C GLU A 12 11.37 -16.79 18.87
N ASN A 13 10.23 -16.78 19.58
CA ASN A 13 9.01 -16.17 19.08
C ASN A 13 9.13 -14.63 18.99
N ALA A 14 9.81 -14.01 19.94
CA ALA A 14 10.06 -12.57 19.90
C ALA A 14 10.96 -12.20 18.71
N GLU A 15 12.02 -12.96 18.45
CA GLU A 15 12.93 -12.74 17.32
C GLU A 15 12.22 -12.95 15.98
N ARG A 16 11.39 -14.00 15.85
CA ARG A 16 10.60 -14.25 14.64
C ARG A 16 9.57 -13.14 14.42
N ALA A 17 8.89 -12.68 15.47
CA ALA A 17 7.93 -11.58 15.36
C ALA A 17 8.60 -10.26 15.00
N ALA A 18 9.75 -9.95 15.61
CA ALA A 18 10.54 -8.77 15.29
C ALA A 18 11.04 -8.81 13.84
N LYS A 19 11.53 -9.97 13.37
CA LYS A 19 11.96 -10.15 11.98
C LYS A 19 10.80 -10.01 11.00
N ALA A 20 9.64 -10.60 11.29
CA ALA A 20 8.46 -10.47 10.45
C ALA A 20 7.91 -9.03 10.39
N GLN A 21 7.93 -8.29 11.50
CA GLN A 21 7.59 -6.87 11.52
C GLN A 21 8.64 -6.03 10.78
N TRP A 22 9.93 -6.35 10.94
CA TRP A 22 11.00 -5.68 10.21
C TRP A 22 10.89 -5.91 8.71
N GLU A 23 10.66 -7.15 8.26
CA GLU A 23 10.37 -7.47 6.86
C GLU A 23 9.10 -6.76 6.35
N LYS A 24 8.09 -6.59 7.21
CA LYS A 24 6.88 -5.81 6.88
C LYS A 24 7.17 -4.32 6.72
N ILE A 25 8.05 -3.76 7.55
CA ILE A 25 8.46 -2.35 7.51
C ILE A 25 9.43 -2.10 6.35
N GLN A 26 10.37 -3.01 6.09
CA GLN A 26 11.27 -2.95 4.94
C GLN A 26 10.54 -3.12 3.63
N ARG A 27 9.47 -3.93 3.60
CA ARG A 27 8.54 -3.92 2.48
C ARG A 27 7.96 -2.54 2.24
N GLY A 28 7.91 -1.66 3.26
CA GLY A 28 8.04 -0.20 3.14
C GLY A 28 7.34 0.39 1.94
N VAL A 29 6.14 -0.13 1.68
CA VAL A 29 5.57 -0.13 0.34
C VAL A 29 5.20 1.31 0.05
N ALA A 30 5.73 1.90 -1.01
CA ALA A 30 5.33 3.25 -1.36
C ALA A 30 3.82 3.21 -1.61
N SER A 31 3.07 3.91 -0.76
CA SER A 31 1.61 3.93 -0.82
C SER A 31 1.16 5.20 -1.50
N PHE A 32 0.20 5.06 -2.40
CA PHE A 32 -0.37 6.18 -3.13
C PHE A 32 -1.89 6.11 -3.03
N SER A 33 -2.51 7.24 -2.70
CA SER A 33 -3.95 7.35 -2.60
C SER A 33 -4.45 8.45 -3.51
N ILE A 34 -5.44 8.13 -4.34
CA ILE A 34 -6.04 9.07 -5.27
C ILE A 34 -7.55 8.89 -5.32
N GLN A 35 -8.28 10.00 -5.37
CA GLN A 35 -9.72 10.00 -5.58
C GLN A 35 -10.01 10.40 -7.03
N LEU A 36 -10.70 9.52 -7.75
CA LEU A 36 -11.13 9.80 -9.12
C LEU A 36 -12.38 10.67 -9.13
N ALA A 37 -12.36 11.73 -9.94
CA ALA A 37 -13.51 12.62 -10.14
C ALA A 37 -14.69 11.93 -10.83
N LYS A 38 -14.41 10.90 -11.64
CA LYS A 38 -15.42 10.03 -12.26
C LYS A 38 -15.26 8.63 -11.69
N GLY A 39 -16.29 8.13 -11.01
CA GLY A 39 -16.27 6.78 -10.49
C GLY A 39 -16.16 5.73 -11.61
N ARG A 40 -15.34 4.73 -11.35
CA ARG A 40 -14.98 3.65 -12.28
C ARG A 40 -15.19 2.32 -11.59
N ALA A 41 -16.24 1.60 -11.98
CA ALA A 41 -16.63 0.32 -11.38
C ALA A 41 -15.83 -0.87 -11.96
N ASP A 42 -15.00 -0.63 -12.96
CA ASP A 42 -14.13 -1.62 -13.60
C ASP A 42 -12.81 -1.84 -12.85
N LEU A 43 -12.57 -1.09 -11.77
CA LEU A 43 -11.35 -1.17 -10.97
C LEU A 43 -11.54 -2.18 -9.83
N TYR A 44 -10.63 -3.14 -9.74
CA TYR A 44 -10.61 -4.17 -8.71
C TYR A 44 -9.19 -4.35 -8.15
N PRO A 45 -9.04 -4.82 -6.90
CA PRO A 45 -7.72 -5.06 -6.29
C PRO A 45 -6.84 -6.01 -7.11
N GLU A 46 -5.53 -5.92 -6.91
CA GLU A 46 -4.48 -6.64 -7.63
C GLU A 46 -4.33 -6.30 -9.12
N MET A 47 -4.99 -5.24 -9.60
CA MET A 47 -4.75 -4.72 -10.94
C MET A 47 -3.43 -3.92 -11.00
N PRO A 48 -2.55 -4.21 -11.97
CA PRO A 48 -1.45 -3.32 -12.28
C PRO A 48 -2.01 -2.05 -12.94
N ILE A 49 -1.58 -0.88 -12.47
CA ILE A 49 -1.96 0.40 -13.08
C ILE A 49 -0.72 1.27 -13.32
N THR A 50 -0.85 2.17 -14.29
CA THR A 50 0.17 3.18 -14.57
C THR A 50 -0.38 4.55 -14.21
N LEU A 51 0.38 5.32 -13.46
CA LEU A 51 0.09 6.72 -13.18
C LEU A 51 0.78 7.59 -14.23
N SER A 52 0.15 8.70 -14.61
CA SER A 52 0.72 9.65 -15.55
C SER A 52 0.42 11.08 -15.10
N GLY A 53 1.40 11.97 -15.26
CA GLY A 53 1.29 13.37 -14.87
C GLY A 53 1.79 13.67 -13.47
N PHE A 54 2.47 12.73 -12.81
CA PHE A 54 3.20 12.97 -11.57
C PHE A 54 4.69 13.12 -11.83
N LYS A 55 5.50 13.14 -10.77
CA LYS A 55 6.94 13.19 -10.92
C LYS A 55 7.45 11.89 -11.58
N PRO A 56 8.57 11.92 -12.32
CA PRO A 56 9.10 10.75 -13.01
C PRO A 56 9.30 9.53 -12.11
N GLU A 57 9.60 9.72 -10.82
CA GLU A 57 9.77 8.63 -9.86
C GLU A 57 8.45 7.91 -9.54
N ILE A 58 7.31 8.59 -9.70
CA ILE A 58 5.96 8.04 -9.49
C ILE A 58 5.46 7.40 -10.79
N ASP A 59 5.64 8.09 -11.93
CA ASP A 59 5.14 7.63 -13.22
C ASP A 59 5.89 6.38 -13.75
N ASN A 60 7.19 6.23 -13.42
CA ASN A 60 7.98 5.07 -13.82
C ASN A 60 7.85 3.86 -12.88
N ALA A 61 7.14 3.99 -11.76
CA ALA A 61 6.98 2.91 -10.80
C ALA A 61 5.83 1.96 -11.16
N GLU A 62 5.98 0.67 -10.84
CA GLU A 62 4.94 -0.33 -11.04
C GLU A 62 3.95 -0.33 -9.88
N TRP A 63 2.80 0.32 -10.08
CA TRP A 63 1.74 0.39 -9.07
C TRP A 63 0.78 -0.79 -9.18
N THR A 64 0.48 -1.40 -8.04
CA THR A 64 -0.57 -2.41 -7.89
C THR A 64 -1.70 -1.85 -7.03
N LEU A 65 -2.94 -2.02 -7.46
CA LEU A 65 -4.11 -1.58 -6.72
C LEU A 65 -4.35 -2.49 -5.51
N THR A 66 -4.37 -1.95 -4.30
CA THR A 66 -4.60 -2.75 -3.07
C THR A 66 -6.03 -2.66 -2.58
N ARG A 67 -6.62 -1.48 -2.71
CA ARG A 67 -7.98 -1.23 -2.22
C ARG A 67 -8.70 -0.26 -3.12
N VAL A 68 -9.97 -0.59 -3.36
CA VAL A 68 -10.90 0.26 -4.10
C VAL A 68 -12.10 0.54 -3.21
N VAL A 69 -12.42 1.81 -3.04
CA VAL A 69 -13.61 2.24 -2.31
C VAL A 69 -14.51 3.00 -3.28
N HIS A 70 -15.59 2.36 -3.69
CA HIS A 70 -16.64 3.01 -4.46
C HIS A 70 -17.63 3.66 -3.49
N THR A 71 -17.92 4.93 -3.70
CA THR A 71 -18.90 5.68 -2.90
C THR A 71 -19.94 6.27 -3.84
N LEU A 72 -21.22 6.08 -3.49
CA LEU A 72 -22.34 6.68 -4.20
C LEU A 72 -23.05 7.64 -3.24
N ASN A 73 -23.09 8.91 -3.60
CA ASN A 73 -23.77 9.96 -2.83
C ASN A 73 -24.50 10.95 -3.75
N ASP A 74 -25.10 11.99 -3.19
CA ASP A 74 -25.87 13.00 -3.95
C ASP A 74 -25.02 13.76 -4.99
N SER A 75 -23.69 13.76 -4.84
CA SER A 75 -22.73 14.32 -5.80
C SER A 75 -22.27 13.33 -6.89
N GLY A 76 -22.81 12.11 -6.89
CA GLY A 76 -22.58 11.10 -7.92
C GLY A 76 -21.74 9.91 -7.45
N PHE A 77 -21.25 9.14 -8.43
CA PHE A 77 -20.43 7.96 -8.20
C PHE A 77 -18.95 8.34 -8.19
N MET A 78 -18.29 8.11 -7.04
CA MET A 78 -16.86 8.36 -6.84
C MET A 78 -16.12 7.05 -6.57
N THR A 79 -14.83 7.04 -6.87
CA THR A 79 -13.97 5.89 -6.58
C THR A 79 -12.66 6.39 -6.01
N ALA A 80 -12.37 5.98 -4.77
CA ALA A 80 -11.07 6.19 -4.14
C ALA A 80 -10.23 4.92 -4.32
N LEU A 81 -8.97 5.12 -4.68
CA LEU A 81 -8.01 4.07 -4.99
C LEU A 81 -6.84 4.18 -4.02
N GLU A 82 -6.44 3.04 -3.47
CA GLU A 82 -5.19 2.89 -2.75
C GLU A 82 -4.29 1.94 -3.55
N LEU A 83 -3.04 2.35 -3.69
CA LEU A 83 -2.07 1.81 -4.61
C LEU A 83 -0.77 1.57 -3.86
N GLU A 84 -0.07 0.52 -4.24
CA GLU A 84 1.19 0.15 -3.63
C GLU A 84 2.22 -0.17 -4.71
N VAL A 85 3.44 0.33 -4.57
CA VAL A 85 4.57 -0.07 -5.42
C VAL A 85 5.21 -1.30 -4.83
N LYS A 86 5.29 -2.38 -5.60
CA LYS A 86 6.25 -3.45 -5.30
C LYS A 86 7.64 -2.86 -5.47
N ILE A 87 8.29 -2.51 -4.37
CA ILE A 87 9.72 -2.26 -4.39
C ILE A 87 10.34 -3.62 -4.69
N SER A 88 10.58 -3.89 -5.99
CA SER A 88 11.46 -4.98 -6.37
C SER A 88 12.81 -4.73 -5.70
N GLU A 89 13.48 -5.77 -5.23
CA GLU A 89 14.68 -5.74 -4.36
C GLU A 89 15.91 -5.00 -4.96
N LEU A 90 15.73 -4.21 -6.02
CA LEU A 90 16.76 -3.54 -6.82
C LEU A 90 16.95 -2.04 -6.52
N ASP A 91 16.13 -1.42 -5.66
CA ASP A 91 16.28 0.02 -5.30
C ASP A 91 16.84 0.25 -3.89
N ILE A 92 17.55 -0.75 -3.33
CA ILE A 92 18.39 -0.55 -2.14
C ILE A 92 19.85 -0.50 -2.64
N GLU A 93 20.25 0.65 -3.18
CA GLU A 93 21.67 1.01 -3.37
C GLU A 93 22.15 1.88 -2.21
#